data_AF-A0A4Y7R260-F1
#
_entry.id   AF-A0A4Y7R260-F1
#
_cell.length_a   1.000
_cell.length_b   1.000
_cell.length_c   1.000
_cell.angle_alpha   90.00
_cell.angle_beta   90.00
_cell.angle_gamma   90.00
#
_symmetry.space_group_name_H-M   'P 1'
#
loop_
_entity.id
_entity.type
_entity.pdbx_description
1 polymer ?
#
loop_
_entity_poly.entity_id
_entity_poly.type
_entity_poly.pdbx_seq_one_letter_code
_entity_poly.pdbx_strand_id
1 'polypeptide(L)'
;MTKTRTETIVRNTVREFDIAKLEPISVGKIKRKNSIERYIATLSDGTQRYFKRCRGGCRELLTYESFPKHIQKKDGYQNECVKCRSESRRYKREKLVELLNLNENRTCSTCGEEKELSEYSTDGDGYRTECRNCQYKGNKLRNYARISRDLGLHVKLDGEGIEEYRMVIMNAACVLTGSYDKVTSDHIIPTSLTGGSHIGNLIPIRHELNSSKGSLPFFLWIRTKSFRDMVKRYSITKERIHFYKWLSAELNFMTIDQYERYTLWVWKMQQDESTKHITANPTFSEASDHTTGRVYGFSHDGQVYYRPTVTEEEKDAIYAKWDAEQMAK
;
A
#
# COMPACT_ATOMS: atom_id res chain seq x y z
N MET A 1 19.46 3.60 21.52
CA MET A 1 19.32 3.07 22.89
C MET A 1 17.85 2.81 23.18
N THR A 2 17.35 1.62 22.81
CA THR A 2 15.96 1.21 23.06
C THR A 2 15.85 0.65 24.47
N LYS A 3 15.07 1.31 25.33
CA LYS A 3 14.74 0.84 26.68
C LYS A 3 14.10 -0.55 26.57
N THR A 4 14.85 -1.59 26.91
CA THR A 4 14.31 -2.93 27.18
C THR A 4 13.40 -2.80 28.38
N ARG A 5 12.09 -2.87 28.14
CA ARG A 5 11.10 -3.10 29.20
C ARG A 5 11.28 -4.56 29.62
N THR A 6 12.14 -4.80 30.59
CA THR A 6 12.24 -6.08 31.30
C THR A 6 10.99 -6.19 32.15
N GLU A 7 9.84 -6.44 31.52
CA GLU A 7 8.70 -6.98 32.25
C GLU A 7 9.15 -8.35 32.74
N THR A 8 9.44 -8.43 34.04
CA THR A 8 9.76 -9.66 34.75
C THR A 8 8.61 -10.62 34.46
N ILE A 9 8.81 -11.56 33.53
CA ILE A 9 7.81 -12.59 33.23
C ILE A 9 7.64 -13.36 34.53
N VAL A 10 6.57 -13.06 35.28
CA VAL A 10 6.23 -13.74 36.53
C VAL A 10 6.13 -15.22 36.23
N ARG A 11 7.08 -16.01 36.74
CA ARG A 11 7.15 -17.44 36.47
C ARG A 11 6.38 -18.15 37.56
N ASN A 12 5.04 -18.13 37.45
CA ASN A 12 4.07 -18.79 38.34
C ASN A 12 4.35 -20.31 38.49
N THR A 13 5.43 -20.64 39.19
CA THR A 13 5.90 -22.00 39.46
C THR A 13 5.27 -22.49 40.75
N VAL A 14 5.24 -23.80 40.97
CA VAL A 14 4.75 -24.37 42.24
C VAL A 14 5.45 -23.82 43.49
N ARG A 15 6.67 -23.27 43.37
CA ARG A 15 7.40 -22.68 44.51
C ARG A 15 6.89 -21.30 44.92
N GLU A 16 6.13 -20.64 44.06
CA GLU A 16 5.58 -19.30 44.31
C GLU A 16 4.22 -19.34 45.01
N PHE A 17 3.70 -20.54 45.29
CA PHE A 17 2.41 -20.74 45.93
C PHE A 17 2.56 -21.59 47.19
N ASP A 18 1.81 -21.23 48.23
CA ASP A 18 1.69 -22.05 49.44
C ASP A 18 0.64 -23.15 49.19
N ILE A 19 1.10 -24.31 48.74
CA ILE A 19 0.26 -25.41 48.27
C ILE A 19 0.00 -26.39 49.42
N ALA A 20 -1.23 -26.44 49.90
CA ALA A 20 -1.68 -27.41 50.89
C ALA A 20 -1.84 -28.83 50.29
N LYS A 21 -2.26 -28.94 49.03
CA LYS A 21 -2.47 -30.24 48.36
C LYS A 21 -2.23 -30.14 46.86
N LEU A 22 -1.54 -31.12 46.26
CA LEU A 22 -1.29 -31.18 44.80
C LEU A 22 -1.72 -32.52 44.22
N GLU A 23 -2.76 -32.53 43.39
CA GLU A 23 -3.38 -33.75 42.89
C GLU A 23 -3.22 -33.89 41.37
N PRO A 24 -2.79 -35.06 40.85
CA PRO A 24 -2.62 -35.26 39.42
C PRO A 24 -3.97 -35.34 38.69
N ILE A 25 -4.08 -34.64 37.56
CA ILE A 25 -5.25 -34.74 36.68
C ILE A 25 -5.09 -35.99 35.81
N SER A 26 -5.91 -37.01 36.09
CA SER A 26 -5.95 -38.24 35.29
C SER A 26 -6.36 -37.94 33.85
N VAL A 27 -5.49 -38.29 32.89
CA VAL A 27 -5.78 -38.18 31.45
C VAL A 27 -5.85 -39.58 30.82
N GLY A 28 -6.75 -40.43 31.35
CA GLY A 28 -7.09 -41.74 30.78
C GLY A 28 -6.35 -42.95 31.39
N LYS A 29 -6.91 -44.16 31.19
CA LYS A 29 -6.54 -45.43 31.86
C LYS A 29 -5.11 -45.95 31.57
N ILE A 30 -4.34 -45.34 30.67
CA ILE A 30 -2.99 -45.81 30.28
C ILE A 30 -2.03 -44.61 30.23
N LYS A 31 -1.02 -44.58 31.12
CA LYS A 31 0.09 -43.60 31.06
C LYS A 31 0.94 -43.86 29.81
N ARG A 32 0.67 -43.14 28.72
CA ARG A 32 1.53 -43.17 27.52
C ARG A 32 2.84 -42.44 27.83
N LYS A 33 3.98 -42.96 27.33
CA LYS A 33 5.36 -42.44 27.52
C LYS A 33 5.55 -40.94 27.20
N ASN A 34 4.59 -40.30 26.53
CA ASN A 34 4.59 -38.89 26.12
C ASN A 34 3.45 -38.05 26.73
N SER A 35 2.77 -38.52 27.78
CA SER A 35 1.69 -37.77 28.43
C SER A 35 2.24 -36.57 29.20
N ILE A 36 1.61 -35.42 29.07
CA ILE A 36 1.98 -34.21 29.80
C ILE A 36 1.35 -34.24 31.18
N GLU A 37 2.20 -34.06 32.19
CA GLU A 37 1.80 -33.98 33.58
C GLU A 37 0.99 -32.70 33.84
N ARG A 38 -0.14 -32.88 34.53
CA ARG A 38 -1.08 -31.82 34.90
C ARG A 38 -1.56 -32.08 36.32
N TYR A 39 -1.78 -31.01 37.07
CA TYR A 39 -2.16 -31.08 38.47
C TYR A 39 -3.20 -30.01 38.80
N ILE A 40 -4.02 -30.29 39.82
CA ILE A 40 -4.82 -29.29 40.54
C ILE A 40 -4.15 -29.11 41.89
N ALA A 41 -3.72 -27.88 42.18
CA ALA A 41 -3.21 -27.49 43.48
C ALA A 41 -4.33 -26.83 44.27
N THR A 42 -4.51 -27.23 45.53
CA THR A 42 -5.29 -26.50 46.54
C THR A 42 -4.30 -25.72 47.39
N LEU A 43 -4.45 -24.40 47.42
CA LEU A 43 -3.61 -23.51 48.21
C LEU A 43 -4.06 -23.51 49.69
N SER A 44 -3.21 -22.99 50.58
CA SER A 44 -3.52 -22.92 52.03
C SER A 44 -4.76 -22.09 52.36
N ASP A 45 -5.14 -21.15 51.50
CA ASP A 45 -6.38 -20.36 51.61
C ASP A 45 -7.62 -21.07 51.05
N GLY A 46 -7.47 -22.31 50.57
CA GLY A 46 -8.53 -23.12 49.97
C GLY A 46 -8.76 -22.87 48.47
N THR A 47 -8.09 -21.90 47.84
CA THR A 47 -8.24 -21.66 46.40
C THR A 47 -7.58 -22.75 45.55
N GLN A 48 -8.16 -23.01 44.37
CA GLN A 48 -7.64 -24.02 43.44
C GLN A 48 -6.94 -23.40 42.24
N ARG A 49 -5.81 -23.98 41.83
CA ARG A 49 -5.01 -23.58 40.67
C ARG A 49 -4.62 -24.78 39.82
N TYR A 50 -4.61 -24.59 38.50
CA TYR A 50 -4.24 -25.64 37.55
C TYR A 50 -2.77 -25.48 37.13
N PHE A 51 -2.01 -26.57 37.24
CA PHE A 51 -0.59 -26.64 36.88
C PHE A 51 -0.35 -27.62 35.74
N LYS A 52 0.60 -27.28 34.86
CA LYS A 52 1.02 -28.07 33.70
C LYS A 52 2.54 -28.07 33.59
N ARG A 53 3.14 -29.23 33.34
CA ARG A 53 4.59 -29.32 33.14
C ARG A 53 4.96 -28.84 31.74
N CYS A 54 5.90 -27.90 31.67
CA CYS A 54 6.44 -27.42 30.40
C CYS A 54 7.21 -28.53 29.67
N ARG A 55 6.94 -28.70 28.37
CA ARG A 55 7.69 -29.61 27.48
C ARG A 55 8.93 -28.96 26.86
N GLY A 56 9.06 -27.65 27.00
CA GLY A 56 10.21 -26.88 26.51
C GLY A 56 11.45 -27.08 27.37
N GLY A 57 12.44 -26.21 27.21
CA GLY A 57 13.74 -26.31 27.89
C GLY A 57 13.65 -26.28 29.42
N CYS A 58 12.69 -25.56 30.00
CA CYS A 58 12.67 -25.37 31.47
C CYS A 58 12.15 -26.57 32.26
N ARG A 59 11.28 -27.42 31.68
CA ARG A 59 10.66 -28.59 32.35
C ARG A 59 9.95 -28.32 33.69
N GLU A 60 9.74 -27.06 34.03
CA GLU A 60 9.09 -26.57 35.25
C GLU A 60 7.59 -26.91 35.25
N LEU A 61 7.05 -27.08 36.46
CA LEU A 61 5.61 -27.19 36.69
C LEU A 61 5.04 -25.78 36.93
N LEU A 62 4.24 -25.28 35.98
CA LEU A 62 3.80 -23.89 35.91
C LEU A 62 2.27 -23.82 35.87
N THR A 63 1.71 -22.71 36.33
CA THR A 63 0.28 -22.44 36.15
C THR A 63 -0.12 -22.34 34.67
N TYR A 64 -1.39 -22.59 34.35
CA TYR A 64 -1.89 -22.57 32.96
C TYR A 64 -1.70 -21.21 32.28
N GLU A 65 -1.71 -20.12 33.05
CA GLU A 65 -1.48 -18.75 32.63
C GLU A 65 -0.08 -18.54 32.03
N SER A 66 0.89 -19.39 32.40
CA SER A 66 2.24 -19.38 31.81
C SER A 66 2.31 -20.01 30.41
N PHE A 67 1.19 -20.51 29.88
CA PHE A 67 1.11 -21.16 28.56
C PHE A 67 0.24 -20.35 27.60
N PRO A 68 0.63 -20.22 26.31
CA PRO A 68 -0.23 -19.64 25.29
C PRO A 68 -1.50 -20.48 25.08
N LYS A 69 -2.65 -19.81 24.91
CA LYS A 69 -3.91 -20.46 24.53
C LYS A 69 -3.78 -21.15 23.15
N HIS A 70 -4.39 -22.32 23.01
CA HIS A 70 -4.45 -23.07 21.76
C HIS A 70 -5.70 -23.96 21.72
N ILE A 71 -6.69 -23.51 20.94
CA ILE A 71 -8.05 -24.08 20.96
C ILE A 71 -8.12 -25.56 20.57
N GLN A 72 -7.18 -26.05 19.76
CA GLN A 72 -7.16 -27.46 19.33
C GLN A 72 -6.54 -28.43 20.36
N LYS A 73 -6.00 -27.93 21.49
CA LYS A 73 -5.47 -28.81 22.55
C LYS A 73 -6.60 -29.16 23.52
N LYS A 74 -6.58 -30.39 24.04
CA LYS A 74 -7.59 -30.89 25.00
C LYS A 74 -7.77 -30.00 26.24
N ASP A 75 -6.70 -29.36 26.68
CA ASP A 75 -6.71 -28.43 27.82
C ASP A 75 -6.83 -26.97 27.41
N GLY A 76 -6.88 -26.65 26.11
CA GLY A 76 -6.94 -25.27 25.61
C GLY A 76 -5.61 -24.51 25.64
N TYR A 77 -4.49 -25.16 25.99
CA TYR A 77 -3.18 -24.51 26.14
C TYR A 77 -2.06 -25.26 25.42
N GLN A 78 -1.05 -24.52 24.96
CA GLN A 78 0.18 -25.12 24.44
C GLN A 78 0.92 -25.93 25.50
N ASN A 79 1.84 -26.77 25.03
CA ASN A 79 2.65 -27.65 25.89
C ASN A 79 3.97 -27.01 26.32
N GLU A 80 4.32 -25.88 25.73
CA GLU A 80 5.52 -25.10 26.03
C GLU A 80 5.07 -23.77 26.61
N CYS A 81 5.73 -23.34 27.69
CA CYS A 81 5.44 -22.05 28.29
C CYS A 81 5.86 -20.89 27.37
N VAL A 82 5.30 -19.70 27.61
CA VAL A 82 5.57 -18.49 26.81
C VAL A 82 7.07 -18.24 26.67
N LYS A 83 7.83 -18.38 27.76
CA LYS A 83 9.29 -18.16 27.79
C LYS A 83 10.04 -19.14 26.89
N CYS A 84 9.86 -20.45 27.08
CA CYS A 84 10.57 -21.45 26.26
C CYS A 84 10.21 -21.34 24.78
N ARG A 85 8.96 -20.99 24.46
CA ARG A 85 8.54 -20.75 23.08
C ARG A 85 9.22 -19.52 22.48
N SER A 86 9.37 -18.46 23.27
CA SER A 86 10.08 -17.24 22.86
C SER A 86 11.56 -17.52 22.59
N GLU A 87 12.23 -18.22 23.50
CA GLU A 87 13.64 -18.63 23.36
C GLU A 87 13.85 -19.53 22.12
N SER A 88 12.98 -20.53 21.92
CA SER A 88 13.07 -21.41 20.75
C SER A 88 12.89 -20.65 19.43
N ARG A 89 11.96 -19.69 19.38
CA ARG A 89 11.76 -18.83 18.20
C ARG A 89 12.98 -17.95 17.93
N ARG A 90 13.57 -17.37 18.98
CA ARG A 90 14.78 -16.55 18.87
C ARG A 90 15.95 -17.37 18.30
N TYR A 91 16.21 -18.56 18.86
CA TYR A 91 17.26 -19.45 18.38
C TYR A 91 17.06 -19.84 16.90
N LYS A 92 15.83 -20.20 16.51
CA LYS A 92 15.53 -20.52 15.10
C LYS A 92 15.76 -19.33 14.17
N ARG A 93 15.40 -18.12 14.60
CA ARG A 93 15.61 -16.89 13.83
C ARG A 93 17.09 -16.56 13.68
N GLU A 94 17.87 -16.68 14.75
CA GLU A 94 19.33 -16.46 14.72
C GLU A 94 20.01 -17.45 13.77
N LYS A 95 19.68 -18.75 13.86
CA LYS A 95 20.22 -19.79 12.98
C LYS A 95 19.81 -19.62 11.51
N LEU A 96 18.60 -19.14 11.25
CA LEU A 96 18.13 -18.83 9.89
C LEU A 96 18.92 -17.65 9.31
N VAL A 97 19.14 -16.59 10.09
CA VAL A 97 19.97 -15.44 9.68
C VAL A 97 21.40 -15.88 9.37
N GLU A 98 21.98 -16.73 10.22
CA GLU A 98 23.34 -17.28 10.02
C GLU A 98 23.45 -18.10 8.72
N LEU A 99 22.48 -18.98 8.44
CA LEU A 99 22.42 -19.75 7.19
C LEU A 99 22.24 -18.87 5.96
N LEU A 100 21.45 -17.79 6.06
CA LEU A 100 21.17 -16.90 4.93
C LEU A 100 22.37 -16.00 4.60
N ASN A 101 23.16 -15.59 5.60
CA ASN A 101 24.37 -14.77 5.39
C ASN A 101 25.48 -15.49 4.58
N LEU A 102 25.35 -16.79 4.30
CA LEU A 102 26.32 -17.56 3.49
C LEU A 102 26.11 -17.42 1.97
N ASN A 103 24.93 -16.97 1.52
CA ASN A 103 24.65 -16.67 0.11
C ASN A 103 24.42 -15.17 -0.02
N GLU A 104 25.49 -14.45 -0.36
CA GLU A 104 25.48 -12.98 -0.35
C GLU A 104 24.45 -12.38 -1.32
N ASN A 105 24.11 -13.11 -2.41
CA ASN A 105 23.23 -12.64 -3.47
C ASN A 105 22.00 -13.55 -3.70
N ARG A 106 20.91 -12.92 -4.14
CA ARG A 106 19.65 -13.57 -4.54
C ARG A 106 19.06 -12.87 -5.77
N THR A 107 18.50 -13.64 -6.69
CA THR A 107 17.73 -13.11 -7.82
C THR A 107 16.31 -12.71 -7.41
N CYS A 108 15.91 -11.49 -7.75
CA CYS A 108 14.59 -10.96 -7.46
C CYS A 108 13.56 -11.61 -8.39
N SER A 109 12.52 -12.24 -7.83
CA SER A 109 11.45 -12.88 -8.63
C SER A 109 10.64 -11.91 -9.50
N THR A 110 10.66 -10.60 -9.21
CA THR A 110 9.91 -9.59 -9.99
C THR A 110 10.77 -8.92 -11.08
N CYS A 111 12.00 -8.49 -10.78
CA CYS A 111 12.83 -7.78 -11.75
C CYS A 111 13.92 -8.64 -12.39
N GLY A 112 14.12 -9.88 -11.93
CA GLY A 112 15.14 -10.79 -12.46
C GLY A 112 16.59 -10.41 -12.14
N GLU A 113 16.82 -9.28 -11.48
CA GLU A 113 18.16 -8.81 -11.10
C GLU A 113 18.69 -9.60 -9.89
N GLU A 114 19.96 -9.96 -9.94
CA GLU A 114 20.72 -10.48 -8.80
C GLU A 114 21.11 -9.34 -7.86
N LYS A 115 20.77 -9.47 -6.57
CA LYS A 115 20.95 -8.43 -5.55
C LYS A 115 21.40 -9.04 -4.23
N GLU A 116 22.09 -8.24 -3.44
CA GLU A 116 22.43 -8.61 -2.07
C GLU A 116 21.18 -8.89 -1.22
N LEU A 117 21.27 -9.77 -0.24
CA LEU A 117 20.18 -10.01 0.73
C LEU A 117 19.76 -8.75 1.50
N SER A 118 20.68 -7.78 1.65
CA SER A 118 20.43 -6.47 2.22
C SER A 118 19.32 -5.70 1.47
N GLU A 119 19.12 -5.98 0.18
CA GLU A 119 18.07 -5.39 -0.67
C GLU A 119 16.71 -6.05 -0.51
N TYR A 120 16.57 -7.08 0.33
CA TYR A 120 15.31 -7.78 0.59
C TYR A 120 14.75 -7.46 1.98
N SER A 121 13.43 -7.45 2.10
CA SER A 121 12.76 -7.37 3.41
C SER A 121 12.49 -8.77 3.96
N THR A 122 12.27 -8.87 5.27
CA THR A 122 11.86 -10.13 5.91
C THR A 122 10.41 -10.05 6.38
N ASP A 123 9.73 -11.18 6.44
CA ASP A 123 8.37 -11.31 6.98
C ASP A 123 8.31 -12.05 8.32
N GLY A 124 9.48 -12.43 8.85
CA GLY A 124 9.61 -13.21 10.08
C GLY A 124 9.90 -14.69 9.84
N ASP A 125 9.59 -15.21 8.65
CA ASP A 125 9.85 -16.60 8.25
C ASP A 125 11.02 -16.70 7.23
N GLY A 126 11.41 -15.58 6.63
CA GLY A 126 12.62 -15.47 5.81
C GLY A 126 12.71 -14.15 5.06
N TYR A 127 13.67 -14.04 4.13
CA TYR A 127 13.66 -12.97 3.13
C TYR A 127 12.57 -13.22 2.09
N ARG A 128 11.81 -12.17 1.77
CA ARG A 128 10.83 -12.22 0.69
C ARG A 128 11.51 -12.51 -0.66
N THR A 129 10.74 -13.02 -1.62
CA THR A 129 11.22 -13.38 -2.97
C THR A 129 11.44 -12.18 -3.88
N GLU A 130 10.88 -11.02 -3.53
CA GLU A 130 10.98 -9.76 -4.28
C GLU A 130 11.88 -8.78 -3.53
N CYS A 131 12.70 -8.00 -4.23
CA CYS A 131 13.52 -6.97 -3.60
C CYS A 131 12.66 -5.83 -3.04
N ARG A 132 13.18 -5.05 -2.08
CA ARG A 132 12.49 -3.93 -1.42
C ARG A 132 11.94 -2.91 -2.42
N ASN A 133 12.67 -2.62 -3.49
CA ASN A 133 12.21 -1.69 -4.53
C ASN A 133 10.98 -2.23 -5.26
N CYS A 134 11.00 -3.51 -5.67
CA CYS A 134 9.84 -4.16 -6.29
C CYS A 134 8.64 -4.22 -5.35
N GLN A 135 8.88 -4.53 -4.07
CA GLN A 135 7.82 -4.51 -3.04
C GLN A 135 7.23 -3.10 -2.87
N TYR A 136 8.07 -2.07 -2.80
CA TYR A 136 7.63 -0.67 -2.70
C TYR A 136 6.77 -0.28 -3.90
N LYS A 137 7.23 -0.57 -5.12
CA LYS A 137 6.47 -0.34 -6.36
C LYS A 137 5.13 -1.10 -6.33
N GLY A 138 5.13 -2.37 -5.94
CA GLY A 138 3.92 -3.19 -5.82
C GLY A 138 2.92 -2.68 -4.77
N ASN A 139 3.40 -2.29 -3.59
CA ASN A 139 2.57 -1.67 -2.54
C ASN A 139 1.95 -0.36 -3.01
N LYS A 140 2.74 0.47 -3.70
CA LYS A 140 2.29 1.75 -4.26
C LYS A 140 1.17 1.52 -5.29
N LEU A 141 1.33 0.54 -6.18
CA LEU A 141 0.30 0.15 -7.15
C LEU A 141 -0.97 -0.40 -6.50
N ARG A 142 -0.87 -1.25 -5.46
CA ARG A 142 -2.03 -1.72 -4.70
C ARG A 142 -2.81 -0.58 -4.04
N ASN A 143 -2.10 0.38 -3.46
CA ASN A 143 -2.73 1.56 -2.86
C ASN A 143 -3.45 2.41 -3.92
N TYR A 144 -2.82 2.57 -5.09
CA TYR A 144 -3.39 3.24 -6.25
C TYR A 144 -4.67 2.57 -6.75
N ALA A 145 -4.66 1.25 -6.92
CA ALA A 145 -5.85 0.48 -7.30
C ALA A 145 -6.99 0.68 -6.29
N ARG A 146 -6.69 0.63 -4.99
CA ARG A 146 -7.68 0.89 -3.92
C ARG A 146 -8.29 2.29 -4.03
N ILE A 147 -7.46 3.34 -4.08
CA ILE A 147 -7.95 4.73 -4.16
C ILE A 147 -8.82 4.93 -5.41
N SER A 148 -8.40 4.40 -6.56
CA SER A 148 -9.17 4.54 -7.80
C SER A 148 -10.53 3.84 -7.73
N ARG A 149 -10.59 2.66 -7.09
CA ARG A 149 -11.86 1.96 -6.83
C ARG A 149 -12.77 2.75 -5.90
N ASP A 150 -12.22 3.33 -4.82
CA ASP A 150 -12.99 4.15 -3.88
C ASP A 150 -13.56 5.42 -4.57
N LEU A 151 -12.89 5.93 -5.60
CA LEU A 151 -13.33 7.07 -6.41
C LEU A 151 -14.23 6.67 -7.61
N GLY A 152 -14.50 5.38 -7.80
CA GLY A 152 -15.29 4.87 -8.93
C GLY A 152 -14.63 5.07 -10.30
N LEU A 153 -13.30 5.25 -10.36
CA LEU A 153 -12.59 5.53 -11.62
C LEU A 153 -12.36 4.28 -12.44
N HIS A 154 -12.08 4.46 -13.74
CA HIS A 154 -11.76 3.35 -14.64
C HIS A 154 -10.42 2.71 -14.26
N VAL A 155 -10.45 1.65 -13.44
CA VAL A 155 -9.24 1.01 -12.90
C VAL A 155 -8.77 -0.12 -13.82
N LYS A 156 -7.86 0.16 -14.77
CA LYS A 156 -7.05 -0.90 -15.41
C LYS A 156 -5.93 -1.46 -14.50
N LEU A 157 -6.04 -1.32 -13.18
CA LEU A 157 -5.01 -1.77 -12.22
C LEU A 157 -5.42 -3.01 -11.42
N ASP A 158 -6.56 -3.63 -11.76
CA ASP A 158 -7.00 -4.86 -11.11
C ASP A 158 -6.71 -6.07 -12.02
N GLY A 159 -5.59 -6.75 -11.76
CA GLY A 159 -5.25 -8.07 -12.32
C GLY A 159 -4.75 -8.09 -13.76
N GLU A 160 -5.46 -7.45 -14.69
CA GLU A 160 -5.10 -7.34 -16.11
C GLU A 160 -4.69 -5.89 -16.40
N GLY A 161 -3.52 -5.66 -17.00
CA GLY A 161 -3.03 -4.31 -17.25
C GLY A 161 -1.97 -3.80 -16.27
N ILE A 162 -1.74 -4.44 -15.12
CA ILE A 162 -0.67 -3.99 -14.19
C ILE A 162 0.73 -4.28 -14.74
N GLU A 163 0.90 -5.40 -15.45
CA GLU A 163 2.14 -5.71 -16.14
C GLU A 163 2.27 -4.94 -17.46
N GLU A 164 1.19 -4.73 -18.22
CA GLU A 164 1.23 -3.74 -19.31
C GLU A 164 1.56 -2.33 -18.79
N TYR A 165 0.99 -1.90 -17.67
CA TYR A 165 1.31 -0.61 -17.05
C TYR A 165 2.78 -0.55 -16.61
N ARG A 166 3.30 -1.62 -16.02
CA ARG A 166 4.73 -1.72 -15.66
C ARG A 166 5.62 -1.67 -16.90
N MET A 167 5.30 -2.41 -17.95
CA MET A 167 6.06 -2.43 -19.20
C MET A 167 5.99 -1.09 -19.95
N VAL A 168 4.81 -0.51 -20.07
CA VAL A 168 4.55 0.69 -20.90
C VAL A 168 4.90 1.97 -20.16
N ILE A 169 4.64 2.08 -18.86
CA ILE A 169 4.83 3.35 -18.12
C ILE A 169 6.12 3.34 -17.30
N MET A 170 6.48 2.24 -16.64
CA MET A 170 7.69 2.25 -15.81
C MET A 170 8.99 2.09 -16.59
N ASN A 171 8.95 1.53 -17.81
CA ASN A 171 10.13 1.38 -18.67
C ASN A 171 10.15 2.34 -19.87
N ALA A 172 9.14 3.20 -20.02
CA ALA A 172 9.13 4.19 -21.10
C ALA A 172 10.00 5.41 -20.78
N ALA A 173 10.49 6.04 -21.84
CA ALA A 173 11.04 7.37 -21.76
C ALA A 173 9.97 8.39 -21.34
N CYS A 174 10.42 9.48 -20.70
CA CYS A 174 9.57 10.64 -20.45
C CYS A 174 8.93 11.14 -21.74
N VAL A 175 7.60 11.25 -21.76
CA VAL A 175 6.84 11.69 -22.94
C VAL A 175 7.24 13.09 -23.39
N LEU A 176 7.58 13.99 -22.46
CA LEU A 176 7.93 15.38 -22.74
C LEU A 176 9.38 15.56 -23.21
N THR A 177 10.33 14.76 -22.73
CA THR A 177 11.77 14.97 -23.01
C THR A 177 12.42 13.83 -23.81
N GLY A 178 11.78 12.68 -23.95
CA GLY A 178 12.36 11.47 -24.53
C GLY A 178 13.46 10.81 -23.69
N SER A 179 13.67 11.23 -22.44
CA SER A 179 14.74 10.72 -21.58
C SER A 179 14.26 9.57 -20.70
N TYR A 180 15.11 8.56 -20.50
CA TYR A 180 14.89 7.46 -19.55
C TYR A 180 15.40 7.77 -18.13
N ASP A 181 16.03 8.94 -17.94
CA ASP A 181 16.58 9.35 -16.64
C ASP A 181 15.46 9.73 -15.65
N LYS A 182 15.45 9.06 -14.48
CA LYS A 182 14.55 9.32 -13.35
C LYS A 182 13.08 9.47 -13.75
N VAL A 183 12.58 8.59 -14.62
CA VAL A 183 11.17 8.61 -15.04
C VAL A 183 10.26 8.19 -13.89
N THR A 184 9.14 8.90 -13.77
CA THR A 184 8.07 8.69 -12.80
C THR A 184 6.72 8.70 -13.52
N SER A 185 5.65 8.33 -12.81
CA SER A 185 4.29 8.40 -13.32
C SER A 185 3.62 9.69 -12.87
N ASP A 186 3.19 10.51 -13.83
CA ASP A 186 2.41 11.72 -13.62
C ASP A 186 0.93 11.43 -13.64
N HIS A 187 0.22 12.06 -12.70
CA HIS A 187 -1.22 12.09 -12.65
C HIS A 187 -1.75 13.29 -13.42
N ILE A 188 -2.24 13.11 -14.65
CA ILE A 188 -2.72 14.23 -15.49
C ILE A 188 -3.69 15.13 -14.70
N ILE A 189 -4.65 14.50 -14.01
CA ILE A 189 -5.46 15.05 -12.93
C ILE A 189 -4.92 14.49 -11.60
N PRO A 190 -4.34 15.32 -10.72
CA PRO A 190 -3.80 14.88 -9.44
C PRO A 190 -4.81 14.10 -8.58
N THR A 191 -4.31 13.18 -7.76
CA THR A 191 -5.13 12.41 -6.81
C THR A 191 -5.81 13.30 -5.77
N SER A 192 -5.19 14.44 -5.40
CA SER A 192 -5.80 15.47 -4.55
C SER A 192 -7.01 16.17 -5.20
N LEU A 193 -7.18 16.03 -6.52
CA LEU A 193 -8.33 16.53 -7.28
C LEU A 193 -9.21 15.38 -7.76
N THR A 194 -9.19 14.24 -7.06
CA THR A 194 -10.00 13.03 -7.35
C THR A 194 -9.70 12.34 -8.68
N GLY A 195 -8.58 12.64 -9.36
CA GLY A 195 -8.23 11.99 -10.63
C GLY A 195 -7.82 10.51 -10.52
N GLY A 196 -7.54 10.04 -9.31
CA GLY A 196 -7.08 8.67 -9.02
C GLY A 196 -5.84 8.22 -9.79
N SER A 197 -5.49 6.95 -9.66
CA SER A 197 -4.31 6.34 -10.28
C SER A 197 -4.78 5.23 -11.22
N HIS A 198 -4.96 5.52 -12.50
CA HIS A 198 -5.35 4.54 -13.52
C HIS A 198 -4.69 4.85 -14.86
N ILE A 199 -4.73 3.92 -15.81
CA ILE A 199 -3.96 4.04 -17.07
C ILE A 199 -4.30 5.32 -17.85
N GLY A 200 -5.57 5.75 -17.84
CA GLY A 200 -6.02 6.98 -18.49
C GLY A 200 -5.55 8.26 -17.80
N ASN A 201 -5.02 8.16 -16.58
CA ASN A 201 -4.56 9.31 -15.83
C ASN A 201 -3.05 9.28 -15.54
N LEU A 202 -2.33 8.24 -15.98
CA LEU A 202 -0.92 8.00 -15.62
C LEU A 202 -0.01 8.05 -16.85
N ILE A 203 0.87 9.05 -16.94
CA ILE A 203 1.78 9.28 -18.08
C ILE A 203 3.24 9.28 -17.60
N PRO A 204 4.21 8.68 -18.32
CA PRO A 204 5.59 8.67 -17.88
C PRO A 204 6.25 10.03 -18.13
N ILE A 205 6.70 10.69 -17.06
CA ILE A 205 7.51 11.91 -17.16
C ILE A 205 8.66 11.91 -16.15
N ARG A 206 9.71 12.69 -16.44
CA ARG A 206 10.84 12.88 -15.53
C ARG A 206 10.37 13.36 -14.15
N HIS A 207 11.04 12.89 -13.10
CA HIS A 207 10.78 13.28 -11.72
C HIS A 207 10.76 14.80 -11.52
N GLU A 208 11.69 15.54 -12.13
CA GLU A 208 11.75 17.01 -11.97
C GLU A 208 10.53 17.72 -12.58
N LEU A 209 10.00 17.20 -13.70
CA LEU A 209 8.79 17.71 -14.32
C LEU A 209 7.56 17.43 -13.46
N ASN A 210 7.44 16.18 -12.97
CA ASN A 210 6.35 15.77 -12.09
C ASN A 210 6.34 16.59 -10.79
N SER A 211 7.52 16.81 -10.20
CA SER A 211 7.68 17.65 -9.01
C SER A 211 7.29 19.12 -9.28
N SER A 212 7.69 19.68 -10.42
CA SER A 212 7.30 21.04 -10.84
C SER A 212 5.80 21.20 -11.06
N LYS A 213 5.11 20.13 -11.48
CA LYS A 213 3.65 20.10 -11.64
C LYS A 213 2.90 20.11 -10.31
N GLY A 214 3.39 19.35 -9.33
CA GLY A 214 2.78 19.27 -8.01
C GLY A 214 1.31 18.83 -8.08
N SER A 215 0.43 19.57 -7.39
CA SER A 215 -1.02 19.30 -7.32
C SER A 215 -1.84 19.99 -8.42
N LEU A 216 -1.20 20.46 -9.50
CA LEU A 216 -1.91 21.05 -10.63
C LEU A 216 -2.31 20.00 -11.67
N PRO A 217 -3.49 20.13 -12.30
CA PRO A 217 -3.78 19.44 -13.55
C PRO A 217 -2.79 19.85 -14.64
N PHE A 218 -2.45 18.92 -15.53
CA PHE A 218 -1.48 19.15 -16.61
C PHE A 218 -1.79 20.42 -17.43
N PHE A 219 -3.06 20.62 -17.82
CA PHE A 219 -3.48 21.74 -18.66
C PHE A 219 -3.32 23.12 -17.99
N LEU A 220 -3.40 23.19 -16.65
CA LEU A 220 -3.08 24.40 -15.89
C LEU A 220 -1.58 24.54 -15.64
N TRP A 221 -0.88 23.42 -15.40
CA TRP A 221 0.56 23.41 -15.17
C TRP A 221 1.35 23.93 -16.37
N ILE A 222 1.01 23.54 -17.59
CA ILE A 222 1.75 23.98 -18.79
C ILE A 222 1.67 25.49 -19.04
N ARG A 223 0.83 26.21 -18.28
CA ARG A 223 0.68 27.68 -18.33
C ARG A 223 1.55 28.40 -17.29
N THR A 224 2.17 27.69 -16.35
CA THR A 224 2.93 28.32 -15.27
C THR A 224 4.31 28.80 -15.74
N LYS A 225 4.91 29.71 -14.96
CA LYS A 225 6.32 30.08 -15.12
C LYS A 225 7.25 28.88 -14.91
N SER A 226 6.97 28.03 -13.91
CA SER A 226 7.78 26.85 -13.62
C SER A 226 7.86 25.89 -14.80
N PHE A 227 6.76 25.69 -15.54
CA PHE A 227 6.79 24.88 -16.77
C PHE A 227 7.63 25.53 -17.87
N ARG A 228 7.50 26.85 -18.09
CA ARG A 228 8.31 27.58 -19.07
C ARG A 228 9.81 27.45 -18.80
N ASP A 229 10.22 27.47 -17.54
CA ASP A 229 11.61 27.26 -17.15
C ASP A 229 12.07 25.81 -17.41
N MET A 230 11.19 24.82 -17.19
CA MET A 230 11.45 23.42 -17.52
C MET A 230 11.56 23.19 -19.03
N VAL A 231 10.74 23.85 -19.85
CA VAL A 231 10.80 23.78 -21.31
C VAL A 231 12.18 24.20 -21.81
N LYS A 232 12.73 25.29 -21.29
CA LYS A 232 14.08 25.76 -21.62
C LYS A 232 15.15 24.79 -21.12
N ARG A 233 15.04 24.33 -19.87
CA ARG A 233 16.03 23.46 -19.23
C ARG A 233 16.19 22.10 -19.90
N TYR A 234 15.08 21.52 -20.37
CA TYR A 234 15.05 20.17 -20.92
C TYR A 234 14.75 20.13 -22.42
N SER A 235 14.80 21.29 -23.09
CA SER A 235 14.54 21.43 -24.54
C SER A 235 13.23 20.77 -24.99
N ILE A 236 12.16 20.95 -24.22
CA ILE A 236 10.85 20.34 -24.50
C ILE A 236 10.27 21.02 -25.74
N THR A 237 9.96 20.24 -26.77
CA THR A 237 9.40 20.77 -28.02
C THR A 237 7.88 20.87 -27.96
N LYS A 238 7.29 21.68 -28.86
CA LYS A 238 5.83 21.80 -28.97
C LYS A 238 5.18 20.47 -29.35
N GLU A 239 5.83 19.68 -30.18
CA GLU A 239 5.38 18.37 -30.65
C GLU A 239 5.30 17.38 -29.48
N ARG A 240 6.24 17.44 -28.54
CA ARG A 240 6.24 16.62 -27.32
C ARG A 240 5.10 17.00 -26.38
N ILE A 241 4.82 18.29 -26.24
CA ILE A 241 3.67 18.78 -25.45
C ILE A 241 2.36 18.33 -26.12
N HIS A 242 2.26 18.47 -27.45
CA HIS A 242 1.09 18.03 -28.20
C HIS A 242 0.90 16.52 -28.11
N PHE A 243 1.98 15.74 -28.19
CA PHE A 243 1.94 14.28 -28.04
C PHE A 243 1.47 13.87 -26.64
N TYR A 244 1.91 14.56 -25.58
CA TYR A 244 1.38 14.35 -24.23
C TYR A 244 -0.14 14.60 -24.19
N LYS A 245 -0.61 15.74 -24.73
CA LYS A 245 -2.05 16.07 -24.78
C LYS A 245 -2.85 15.01 -25.54
N TRP A 246 -2.38 14.63 -26.71
CA TRP A 246 -3.00 13.61 -27.55
C TRP A 246 -3.08 12.26 -26.84
N LEU A 247 -1.96 11.76 -26.30
CA LEU A 247 -1.91 10.48 -25.59
C LEU A 247 -2.87 10.47 -24.38
N SER A 248 -2.91 11.57 -23.64
CA SER A 248 -3.80 11.73 -22.49
C SER A 248 -5.28 11.64 -22.88
N ALA A 249 -5.66 12.30 -23.98
CA ALA A 249 -7.03 12.30 -24.48
C ALA A 249 -7.42 10.94 -25.10
N GLU A 250 -6.52 10.33 -25.88
CA GLU A 250 -6.70 9.03 -26.52
C GLU A 250 -6.96 7.93 -25.48
N LEU A 251 -6.20 7.91 -24.38
CA LEU A 251 -6.39 6.94 -23.29
C LEU A 251 -7.73 7.12 -22.55
N ASN A 252 -8.45 8.23 -22.79
CA ASN A 252 -9.77 8.52 -22.23
C ASN A 252 -10.88 8.52 -23.30
N PHE A 253 -10.59 8.08 -24.54
CA PHE A 253 -11.55 8.06 -25.66
C PHE A 253 -12.15 9.44 -25.96
N MET A 254 -11.33 10.48 -25.88
CA MET A 254 -11.72 11.87 -26.06
C MET A 254 -10.80 12.59 -27.04
N THR A 255 -11.29 13.66 -27.65
CA THR A 255 -10.39 14.60 -28.33
C THR A 255 -9.60 15.41 -27.30
N ILE A 256 -8.50 16.05 -27.73
CA ILE A 256 -7.71 16.92 -26.85
C ILE A 256 -8.58 17.99 -26.19
N ASP A 257 -9.44 18.66 -26.96
CA ASP A 257 -10.32 19.71 -26.45
C ASP A 257 -11.35 19.17 -25.44
N GLN A 258 -11.99 18.04 -25.75
CA GLN A 258 -12.94 17.42 -24.83
C GLN A 258 -12.26 17.06 -23.50
N TYR A 259 -11.07 16.46 -23.55
CA TYR A 259 -10.35 16.03 -22.36
C TYR A 259 -9.80 17.20 -21.55
N GLU A 260 -9.36 18.26 -22.22
CA GLU A 260 -8.95 19.53 -21.61
C GLU A 260 -10.12 20.15 -20.83
N ARG A 261 -11.30 20.28 -21.45
CA ARG A 261 -12.50 20.82 -20.80
C ARG A 261 -13.01 19.96 -19.65
N TYR A 262 -12.92 18.64 -19.78
CA TYR A 262 -13.24 17.73 -18.68
C TYR A 262 -12.25 17.91 -17.51
N THR A 263 -10.95 18.03 -17.78
CA THR A 263 -9.94 18.26 -16.74
C THR A 263 -10.17 19.58 -16.00
N LEU A 264 -10.57 20.63 -16.72
CA LEU A 264 -10.94 21.92 -16.11
C LEU A 264 -12.25 21.85 -15.32
N TRP A 265 -13.22 21.06 -15.78
CA TRP A 265 -14.42 20.77 -15.00
C TRP A 265 -14.07 20.12 -13.66
N VAL A 266 -13.21 19.09 -13.66
CA VAL A 266 -12.76 18.43 -12.42
C VAL A 266 -12.07 19.45 -11.51
N TRP A 267 -11.16 20.26 -12.04
CA TRP A 267 -10.49 21.30 -11.26
C TRP A 267 -11.49 22.27 -10.62
N LYS A 268 -12.47 22.76 -11.39
CA LYS A 268 -13.52 23.68 -10.94
C LYS A 268 -14.33 23.07 -9.78
N MET A 269 -14.81 21.83 -9.92
CA MET A 269 -15.60 21.17 -8.88
C MET A 269 -14.83 21.08 -7.55
N GLN A 270 -13.52 20.93 -7.63
CA GLN A 270 -12.65 20.83 -6.46
C GLN A 270 -12.27 22.20 -5.85
N GLN A 271 -12.63 23.32 -6.48
CA GLN A 271 -12.42 24.66 -5.91
C GLN A 271 -13.59 25.12 -5.03
N ASP A 272 -14.75 24.49 -5.13
CA ASP A 272 -15.97 24.87 -4.42
C ASP A 272 -16.32 23.82 -3.36
N GLU A 273 -16.49 24.26 -2.12
CA GLU A 273 -16.82 23.42 -0.96
C GLU A 273 -18.12 22.64 -1.15
N SER A 274 -19.08 23.18 -1.89
CA SER A 274 -20.36 22.52 -2.18
C SER A 274 -20.20 21.37 -3.18
N THR A 275 -19.24 21.44 -4.09
CA THR A 275 -19.05 20.44 -5.16
C THR A 275 -17.81 19.58 -5.00
N LYS A 276 -16.92 19.84 -4.04
CA LYS A 276 -15.66 19.09 -3.88
C LYS A 276 -15.84 17.59 -3.60
N HIS A 277 -17.02 17.18 -3.17
CA HIS A 277 -17.37 15.77 -2.98
C HIS A 277 -17.56 15.02 -4.31
N ILE A 278 -17.82 15.74 -5.41
CA ILE A 278 -17.98 15.19 -6.75
C ILE A 278 -16.61 14.80 -7.29
N THR A 279 -16.45 13.52 -7.63
CA THR A 279 -15.18 12.96 -8.10
C THR A 279 -14.99 13.18 -9.61
N ALA A 280 -13.80 12.83 -10.12
CA ALA A 280 -13.52 12.81 -11.55
C ALA A 280 -14.35 11.74 -12.31
N ASN A 281 -14.97 10.77 -11.62
CA ASN A 281 -15.99 9.91 -12.23
C ASN A 281 -17.33 10.11 -11.51
N PRO A 282 -18.05 11.20 -11.80
CA PRO A 282 -19.33 11.47 -11.18
C PRO A 282 -20.40 10.44 -11.59
N THR A 283 -21.47 10.36 -10.81
CA THR A 283 -22.72 9.73 -11.25
C THR A 283 -23.31 10.48 -12.45
N PHE A 284 -24.25 9.84 -13.15
CA PHE A 284 -24.94 10.51 -14.27
C PHE A 284 -25.65 11.80 -13.83
N SER A 285 -26.31 11.80 -12.66
CA SER A 285 -26.99 12.98 -12.12
C SER A 285 -25.98 14.09 -11.88
N GLU A 286 -24.92 13.83 -11.11
CA GLU A 286 -23.88 14.83 -10.83
C GLU A 286 -23.23 15.36 -12.12
N ALA A 287 -22.98 14.49 -13.10
CA ALA A 287 -22.46 14.89 -14.40
C ALA A 287 -23.42 15.81 -15.15
N SER A 288 -24.71 15.47 -15.15
CA SER A 288 -25.76 16.25 -15.82
C SER A 288 -26.04 17.57 -15.12
N ASP A 289 -26.05 17.59 -13.79
CA ASP A 289 -26.42 18.74 -12.97
C ASP A 289 -25.31 19.80 -12.93
N HIS A 290 -24.05 19.38 -13.06
CA HIS A 290 -22.88 20.26 -12.93
C HIS A 290 -22.08 20.47 -14.22
N THR A 291 -22.47 19.84 -15.34
CA THR A 291 -21.88 20.20 -16.64
C THR A 291 -22.44 21.54 -17.10
N THR A 292 -21.58 22.38 -17.67
CA THR A 292 -22.02 23.56 -18.44
C THR A 292 -21.88 23.31 -19.94
N GLY A 293 -20.98 22.40 -20.33
CA GLY A 293 -20.81 21.93 -21.70
C GLY A 293 -21.63 20.68 -22.01
N ARG A 294 -20.95 19.65 -22.52
CA ARG A 294 -21.56 18.36 -22.89
C ARG A 294 -21.03 17.25 -21.99
N VAL A 295 -21.90 16.34 -21.58
CA VAL A 295 -21.50 15.07 -20.96
C VAL A 295 -21.06 14.10 -22.04
N TYR A 296 -19.79 13.74 -22.02
CA TYR A 296 -19.28 12.60 -22.77
C TYR A 296 -19.24 11.37 -21.86
N GLY A 297 -19.06 10.19 -22.44
CA GLY A 297 -18.81 9.00 -21.66
C GLY A 297 -18.50 7.80 -22.52
N PHE A 298 -17.96 6.78 -21.88
CA PHE A 298 -17.68 5.50 -22.51
C PHE A 298 -18.06 4.36 -21.56
N SER A 299 -18.41 3.22 -22.13
CA SER A 299 -18.68 2.00 -21.37
C SER A 299 -17.46 1.09 -21.43
N HIS A 300 -17.07 0.54 -20.29
CA HIS A 300 -15.99 -0.44 -20.20
C HIS A 300 -16.20 -1.37 -19.00
N ASP A 301 -16.04 -2.67 -19.21
CA ASP A 301 -16.24 -3.72 -18.20
C ASP A 301 -17.57 -3.62 -17.44
N GLY A 302 -18.64 -3.32 -18.17
CA GLY A 302 -19.99 -3.17 -17.61
C GLY A 302 -20.21 -1.91 -16.77
N GLN A 303 -19.23 -1.01 -16.70
CA GLN A 303 -19.34 0.30 -16.06
C GLN A 303 -19.38 1.43 -17.10
N VAL A 304 -20.11 2.51 -16.78
CA VAL A 304 -20.17 3.71 -17.60
C VAL A 304 -19.38 4.82 -16.91
N TYR A 305 -18.49 5.46 -17.66
CA TYR A 305 -17.65 6.55 -17.18
C TYR A 305 -18.14 7.86 -17.77
N TYR A 306 -18.55 8.79 -16.91
CA TYR A 306 -19.05 10.10 -17.34
C TYR A 306 -17.93 11.14 -17.32
N ARG A 307 -17.90 11.97 -18.36
CA ARG A 307 -16.90 13.02 -18.60
C ARG A 307 -17.63 14.32 -18.92
N PRO A 308 -18.22 14.97 -17.90
CA PRO A 308 -18.81 16.30 -18.06
C PRO A 308 -17.73 17.31 -18.43
N THR A 309 -18.09 18.30 -19.23
CA THR A 309 -17.18 19.35 -19.68
C THR A 309 -17.69 20.73 -19.26
N VAL A 310 -16.79 21.70 -19.15
CA VAL A 310 -17.14 23.13 -19.12
C VAL A 310 -17.47 23.63 -20.53
N THR A 311 -18.14 24.77 -20.74
CA THR A 311 -18.27 25.38 -22.09
C THR A 311 -16.93 25.89 -22.63
N GLU A 312 -16.88 26.29 -23.91
CA GLU A 312 -15.70 26.99 -24.46
C GLU A 312 -15.48 28.32 -23.75
N GLU A 313 -16.56 29.08 -23.54
CA GLU A 313 -16.52 30.39 -22.88
C GLU A 313 -16.04 30.25 -21.42
N GLU A 314 -16.49 29.21 -20.72
CA GLU A 314 -16.05 28.95 -19.36
C GLU A 314 -14.60 28.44 -19.30
N LYS A 315 -14.15 27.62 -20.27
CA LYS A 315 -12.73 27.27 -20.42
C LYS A 315 -11.86 28.52 -20.53
N ASP A 316 -12.23 29.43 -21.42
CA ASP A 316 -11.50 30.68 -21.64
C ASP A 316 -11.52 31.57 -20.39
N ALA A 317 -12.64 31.64 -19.68
CA ALA A 317 -12.75 32.37 -18.41
C ALA A 317 -11.85 31.78 -17.31
N ILE A 318 -11.80 30.44 -17.18
CA ILE A 318 -10.90 29.75 -16.24
C ILE A 318 -9.45 30.08 -16.57
N TYR A 319 -9.05 30.03 -17.84
CA TYR A 319 -7.68 30.36 -18.23
C TYR A 319 -7.33 31.83 -18.04
N ALA A 320 -8.22 32.74 -18.39
CA ALA A 320 -7.99 34.18 -18.16
C ALA A 320 -7.77 34.48 -16.68
N LYS A 321 -8.60 33.89 -15.80
CA LYS A 321 -8.44 34.02 -14.34
C LYS A 321 -7.10 33.40 -13.88
N TRP A 322 -6.81 32.18 -14.32
CA TRP A 322 -5.58 31.48 -13.95
C TRP A 322 -4.32 32.25 -14.35
N ASP A 323 -4.27 32.75 -15.59
CA ASP A 323 -3.13 33.49 -16.10
C ASP A 323 -2.91 34.79 -15.34
N ALA A 324 -3.99 35.51 -14.99
CA ALA A 324 -3.91 36.70 -14.15
C ALA A 324 -3.31 36.38 -12.77
N GLU A 325 -3.73 35.28 -12.14
CA GLU A 325 -3.16 34.80 -10.87
C GLU A 325 -1.69 34.40 -10.97
N GLN A 326 -1.27 33.82 -12.10
CA GLN A 326 0.15 33.48 -12.34
C GLN A 326 1.02 34.71 -12.61
N MET A 327 0.46 35.78 -13.18
CA MET A 327 1.18 37.04 -13.39
C MET A 327 1.37 37.85 -12.11
N ALA A 328 0.48 37.67 -11.12
CA ALA A 328 0.56 38.33 -9.82
C ALA A 328 1.60 37.69 -8.87
N LYS A 329 2.17 36.53 -9.21
CA LYS A 329 3.14 35.75 -8.42
C LYS A 329 4.57 35.87 -8.95
#